data_AF-A0A971TEE0-F1
#
_entry.id   AF-A0A971TEE0-F1
#
_cell.length_a   1.000
_cell.length_b   1.000
_cell.length_c   1.000
_cell.angle_alpha   90.00
_cell.angle_beta   90.00
_cell.angle_gamma   90.00
#
_symmetry.space_group_name_H-M   'P 1'
#
loop_
_entity.id
_entity.type
_entity.pdbx_description
1 polymer ?
#
loop_
_entity_poly.entity_id
_entity_poly.type
_entity_poly.pdbx_seq_one_letter_code
_entity_poly.pdbx_strand_id
1 'polypeptide(L)' 'MPGFYIVSEYGYIVPVPYQSYELARASCDINETVYLADSLEDLEETLEVLQQEYSDDGFLA' A
#
# COMPACT_ATOMS: atom_id res chain seq x y z
N MET A 1 6.74 -13.95 6.06
CA MET A 1 6.80 -13.43 7.44
C MET A 1 6.32 -12.00 7.31
N PRO A 2 5.19 -11.64 7.92
CA PRO A 2 4.51 -10.40 7.60
C PRO A 2 5.37 -9.20 7.93
N GLY A 3 5.39 -8.25 7.00
CA GLY A 3 6.22 -7.06 7.05
C GLY A 3 5.40 -5.81 6.76
N PHE A 4 5.92 -4.67 7.22
CA PHE A 4 5.34 -3.38 6.89
C PHE A 4 5.91 -2.87 5.58
N TYR A 5 5.03 -2.30 4.76
CA TYR A 5 5.36 -1.70 3.47
C TYR A 5 4.84 -0.28 3.45
N ILE A 6 5.68 0.66 3.03
CA ILE A 6 5.28 2.03 2.73
C ILE A 6 4.96 2.09 1.25
N VAL A 7 3.72 2.43 0.92
CA VAL A 7 3.22 2.60 -0.44
C VAL A 7 3.04 4.08 -0.68
N SER A 8 3.68 4.61 -1.72
CA SER A 8 3.51 6.00 -2.11
C SER A 8 2.50 6.14 -3.24
N GLU A 9 1.75 7.25 -3.24
CA GLU A 9 0.89 7.66 -4.34
C GLU A 9 1.66 7.89 -5.66
N TYR A 10 2.98 8.03 -5.62
CA TYR A 10 3.83 8.11 -6.81
C TYR A 10 4.19 6.74 -7.41
N GLY A 11 3.69 5.63 -6.84
CA GLY A 11 3.82 4.30 -7.42
C GLY A 11 5.05 3.50 -6.99
N TYR A 12 5.65 3.83 -5.84
CA TYR A 12 6.72 3.00 -5.25
C TYR A 12 6.28 2.35 -3.95
N ILE A 13 6.78 1.14 -3.71
CA ILE A 13 6.52 0.34 -2.51
C ILE A 13 7.85 -0.01 -1.87
N VAL A 14 8.03 0.34 -0.60
CA VAL A 14 9.27 0.12 0.14
C VAL A 14 9.01 -0.75 1.37
N PRO A 15 9.66 -1.92 1.48
CA PRO A 15 9.60 -2.71 2.70
C PRO A 15 10.37 -1.99 3.81
N VAL A 16 9.79 -1.90 4.99
CA VAL A 16 10.39 -1.19 6.13
C VAL A 16 10.58 -2.11 7.33
N PRO A 17 11.74 -2.05 8.02
CA PRO A 17 12.07 -2.94 9.13
C PRO A 17 11.45 -2.49 10.47
N TYR A 18 10.28 -1.85 10.43
CA TYR A 18 9.64 -1.35 11.64
C TYR A 18 8.94 -2.48 12.40
N GLN A 19 8.99 -2.42 13.72
CA GLN A 19 8.35 -3.41 14.60
C GLN A 19 6.89 -3.06 14.90
N SER A 20 6.43 -1.86 14.51
CA SER A 20 5.10 -1.37 14.84
C SER A 20 4.59 -0.38 13.80
N TYR A 21 3.28 -0.43 13.54
CA TYR A 21 2.58 0.46 12.62
C TYR A 21 2.78 1.93 12.99
N GLU A 22 2.77 2.28 14.27
CA GLU A 22 2.94 3.66 14.73
C GLU A 22 4.31 4.24 14.34
N LEU A 23 5.37 3.44 14.42
CA LEU A 23 6.72 3.86 14.01
C LEU A 23 6.81 4.04 12.50
N ALA A 24 6.22 3.11 11.75
CA ALA A 24 6.15 3.22 10.30
C ALA A 24 5.37 4.47 9.88
N ARG A 25 4.22 4.74 10.52
CA ARG A 25 3.36 5.89 10.25
C ARG A 25 4.00 7.21 10.67
N ALA A 26 4.76 7.24 11.76
CA ALA A 26 5.47 8.44 12.19
C ALA A 26 6.58 8.86 11.20
N SER A 27 7.12 7.92 10.43
CA SER A 27 8.12 8.16 9.38
C SER A 27 7.50 8.35 7.98
N CYS A 28 6.18 8.24 7.87
CA CYS A 28 5.44 8.24 6.61
C CYS A 28 5.12 9.68 6.21
N ASP A 29 5.35 10.03 4.96
CA ASP A 29 4.97 11.31 4.39
C ASP A 29 3.46 11.40 4.07
N ILE A 30 2.96 12.60 3.79
CA ILE A 30 1.52 12.82 3.54
C ILE A 30 0.98 12.08 2.31
N ASN A 31 1.84 11.79 1.34
CA ASN A 31 1.51 11.05 0.10
C ASN A 31 1.94 9.58 0.18
N GLU A 32 2.13 9.07 1.40
CA GLU A 32 2.54 7.70 1.66
C GLU A 32 1.54 7.04 2.62
N THR A 33 1.39 5.73 2.51
CA THR A 33 0.51 4.92 3.36
C THR A 33 1.21 3.64 3.77
N VAL A 34 1.09 3.28 5.04
CA VAL A 34 1.66 2.05 5.60
C VAL A 34 0.67 0.91 5.49
N TYR A 35 1.09 -0.19 4.88
CA TYR A 35 0.36 -1.45 4.80
C TYR A 35 1.12 -2.56 5.53
N LEU A 36 0.38 -3.57 5.98
CA LEU A 36 0.92 -4.82 6.53
C LEU A 36 0.54 -5.94 5.58
N ALA A 37 1.54 -6.67 5.06
CA ALA A 37 1.33 -7.77 4.14
C ALA A 37 2.33 -8.90 4.40
N ASP A 38 1.99 -10.12 3.97
CA ASP A 38 2.87 -11.29 4.10
C ASP A 38 4.06 -11.24 3.13
N SER A 39 3.85 -10.63 1.94
CA SER A 39 4.80 -10.49 0.84
C SER A 39 4.50 -9.22 0.03
N LEU A 40 5.48 -8.76 -0.75
CA LEU A 40 5.29 -7.64 -1.69
C LEU A 40 4.22 -7.99 -2.75
N GLU A 41 4.28 -9.21 -3.31
CA GLU A 41 3.36 -9.69 -4.35
C GLU A 41 1.89 -9.65 -3.90
N ASP A 42 1.61 -10.04 -2.67
CA ASP A 42 0.27 -10.04 -2.08
C ASP A 42 -0.28 -8.61 -1.91
N LEU A 43 0.62 -7.67 -1.58
CA LEU A 43 0.30 -6.25 -1.50
C LEU A 43 0.06 -5.64 -2.88
N GLU A 44 0.92 -5.96 -3.86
CA GLU A 44 0.78 -5.49 -5.24
C GLU A 44 -0.55 -5.95 -5.84
N GLU A 45 -0.90 -7.24 -5.71
CA GLU A 45 -2.19 -7.78 -6.17
C GLU A 45 -3.37 -7.05 -5.52
N THR A 46 -3.32 -6.84 -4.21
CA THR A 46 -4.36 -6.11 -3.47
C THR A 46 -4.50 -4.66 -3.96
N LEU A 47 -3.38 -3.98 -4.22
CA LEU A 47 -3.37 -2.60 -4.71
C LEU A 47 -3.86 -2.50 -6.17
N GLU A 48 -3.56 -3.49 -7.01
CA GLU A 48 -4.05 -3.57 -8.39
C GLU A 48 -5.56 -3.79 -8.43
N VAL A 49 -6.09 -4.67 -7.59
CA VAL A 49 -7.55 -4.90 -7.45
C VAL A 49 -8.26 -3.62 -7.04
N LEU A 50 -7.73 -2.90 -6.05
CA LEU A 50 -8.30 -1.62 -5.63
C LEU A 50 -8.28 -0.59 -6.77
N GLN A 51 -7.19 -0.46 -7.53
CA GLN A 51 -7.13 0.48 -8.65
C GLN A 51 -8.11 0.15 -9.78
N GLN A 52 -8.37 -1.15 -10.04
CA GLN A 52 -9.38 -1.58 -11.00
C GLN A 52 -10.80 -1.25 -10.52
N GLU A 53 -11.10 -1.46 -9.24
CA GLU A 53 -12.44 -1.22 -8.68
C GLU A 53 -12.81 0.28 -8.71
N TYR A 54 -11.84 1.19 -8.54
CA TYR A 54 -12.07 2.64 -8.69
C TYR A 54 -12.03 3.15 -10.15
N SER A 55 -11.53 2.35 -11.09
CA SER A 55 -11.53 2.67 -12.53
C SER A 55 -12.79 2.16 -13.25
N ASP A 56 -13.55 1.26 -12.63
CA ASP A 56 -14.83 0.73 -13.12
C ASP A 56 -16.05 1.52 -12.58
N ASP A 57 -15.85 2.70 -12.01
CA ASP A 57 -16.94 3.70 -11.86
C ASP A 57 -17.15 4.52 -13.15
N GLY A 58 -16.79 3.93 -14.29
CA GLY A 58 -17.21 4.32 -15.64
C GLY A 58 -18.65 3.93 -15.90
N PHE A 59 -19.57 4.60 -15.20
CA PHE A 59 -20.92 4.98 -15.64
C PHE A 59 -21.51 4.18 -16.81
N LEU A 60 -22.54 3.37 -16.49
CA LEU A 60 -23.61 2.99 -17.41
C LEU A 60 -23.98 4.14 -18.36
N ALA A 61 -23.69 4.00 -19.66
CA ALA A 61 -24.33 4.76 -20.73
C ALA A 61 -24.49 3.90 -21.99
#